data_AF-A0A4S9VBG3-F1
#
_entry.id   AF-A0A4S9VBG3-F1
#
_cell.length_a   1.000
_cell.length_b   1.000
_cell.length_c   1.000
_cell.angle_alpha   90.00
_cell.angle_beta   90.00
_cell.angle_gamma   90.00
#
_symmetry.space_group_name_H-M   'P 1'
#
loop_
_entity.id
_entity.type
_entity.pdbx_description
1 polymer ?
#
loop_
_entity_poly.entity_id
_entity_poly.type
_entity_poly.pdbx_seq_one_letter_code
_entity_poly.pdbx_strand_id
1 'polypeptide(L)'
;MPMEIDDEYITTTEIRAQPIDKAPLVSGLNALIHISDCLVPMFKDDSSTALSFHTADDHCHVDLGSCACGKHIQKAPLQPSIMTRLIKTTHTLDNIPPQLSCWTASETPSDAQFQIMTANIHVTHVWVQSLLLEHLVVLNNAHEATDQDQAYHRKLIWNLREGICEQLMDVLNNISEANLKPNGYVLIVKARTVAASLLDCALEGDDTTIHRARTYLQSFADILARLDESYRNDDTSRLWKEFHARF
;
A
#
# COMPACT_ATOMS: atom_id res chain seq x y z
N MET A 1 12.55 10.99 -14.73
CA MET A 1 11.15 10.56 -14.90
C MET A 1 10.76 10.79 -16.35
N PRO A 2 9.97 9.90 -16.97
CA PRO A 2 9.40 10.12 -18.31
C PRO A 2 8.62 11.44 -18.36
N MET A 3 8.43 12.00 -19.57
CA MET A 3 7.55 13.15 -19.75
C MET A 3 6.11 12.78 -19.36
N GLU A 4 5.46 13.61 -18.53
CA GLU A 4 4.09 13.39 -18.06
C GLU A 4 3.07 13.84 -19.12
N ILE A 5 2.94 13.07 -20.19
CA ILE A 5 2.06 13.37 -21.31
C ILE A 5 1.33 12.08 -21.70
N ASP A 6 0.02 12.17 -21.91
CA ASP A 6 -0.77 11.03 -22.39
C ASP A 6 -0.44 10.68 -23.85
N ASP A 7 -0.61 9.42 -24.23
CA ASP A 7 -0.33 8.93 -25.58
C ASP A 7 -1.23 9.58 -26.64
N GLU A 8 -2.41 10.08 -26.27
CA GLU A 8 -3.29 10.84 -27.19
C GLU A 8 -2.66 12.15 -27.69
N TYR A 9 -1.65 12.66 -26.98
CA TYR A 9 -0.89 13.85 -27.37
C TYR A 9 0.43 13.52 -28.06
N ILE A 10 0.73 12.23 -28.27
CA ILE A 10 1.90 11.76 -28.99
C ILE A 10 1.46 11.31 -30.38
N THR A 11 1.83 12.08 -31.40
CA THR A 11 1.53 11.75 -32.80
C THR A 11 2.79 11.29 -33.53
N THR A 12 2.64 10.76 -34.74
CA THR A 12 3.79 10.36 -35.58
C THR A 12 4.70 11.53 -35.97
N THR A 13 4.21 12.77 -35.86
CA THR A 13 4.89 13.98 -36.34
C THR A 13 5.30 14.94 -35.23
N GLU A 14 4.62 14.91 -34.09
CA GLU A 14 4.84 15.86 -32.99
C GLU A 14 4.38 15.29 -31.63
N ILE A 15 5.00 15.80 -30.57
CA ILE A 15 4.56 15.61 -29.18
C ILE A 15 3.89 16.91 -28.74
N ARG A 16 2.59 16.86 -28.46
CA ARG A 16 1.80 18.00 -27.97
C ARG A 16 1.89 18.07 -26.45
N ALA A 17 1.74 19.28 -25.90
CA ALA A 17 1.67 19.47 -24.46
C ALA A 17 0.34 18.94 -23.89
N GLN A 18 0.41 18.36 -22.70
CA GLN A 18 -0.77 18.02 -21.92
C GLN A 18 -1.58 19.29 -21.60
N PRO A 19 -2.93 19.27 -21.70
CA PRO A 19 -3.77 20.39 -21.27
C PRO A 19 -3.57 20.73 -19.79
N ILE A 20 -3.59 22.03 -19.45
CA ILE A 20 -3.32 22.53 -18.09
C ILE A 20 -4.41 22.06 -17.10
N ASP A 21 -5.62 21.83 -17.57
CA ASP A 21 -6.79 21.43 -16.80
C ASP A 21 -6.94 19.90 -16.64
N LYS A 22 -6.11 19.10 -17.33
CA LYS A 22 -6.19 17.63 -17.32
C LYS A 22 -4.89 17.03 -16.82
N ALA A 23 -4.94 16.40 -15.65
CA ALA A 23 -3.84 15.55 -15.20
C ALA A 23 -3.61 14.40 -16.21
N PRO A 24 -2.36 14.09 -16.56
CA PRO A 24 -2.09 12.95 -17.42
C PRO A 24 -2.32 11.64 -16.64
N LEU A 25 -2.80 10.60 -17.32
CA LEU A 25 -3.02 9.27 -16.75
C LEU A 25 -1.73 8.67 -16.18
N VAL A 26 -0.58 9.00 -16.77
CA VAL A 26 0.74 8.59 -16.25
C VAL A 26 1.01 9.12 -14.83
N SER A 27 0.34 10.19 -14.38
CA SER A 27 0.45 10.65 -12.99
C SER A 27 -0.01 9.58 -11.99
N GLY A 28 -0.98 8.73 -12.35
CA GLY A 28 -1.40 7.61 -11.49
C GLY A 28 -0.29 6.56 -11.32
N LEU A 29 0.43 6.27 -12.41
CA LEU A 29 1.61 5.40 -12.38
C LEU A 29 2.74 6.04 -11.55
N ASN A 30 3.01 7.33 -11.74
CA ASN A 30 4.05 8.05 -11.00
C ASN A 30 3.77 8.07 -9.49
N ALA A 31 2.50 8.25 -9.09
CA ALA A 31 2.09 8.15 -7.69
C ALA A 31 2.41 6.76 -7.10
N LEU A 32 2.07 5.69 -7.83
CA LEU A 32 2.38 4.32 -7.41
C LEU A 32 3.88 4.03 -7.34
N ILE A 33 4.68 4.59 -8.26
CA ILE A 33 6.14 4.50 -8.21
C ILE A 33 6.66 5.16 -6.93
N HIS A 34 6.22 6.39 -6.61
CA HIS A 34 6.66 7.09 -5.40
C HIS A 34 6.28 6.38 -4.10
N ILE A 35 5.10 5.75 -4.06
CA ILE A 35 4.69 4.89 -2.94
C ILE A 35 5.60 3.65 -2.88
N SER A 36 5.84 3.00 -4.01
CA SER A 36 6.66 1.78 -4.08
C SER A 36 8.13 2.02 -3.75
N ASP A 37 8.68 3.20 -4.08
CA ASP A 37 10.03 3.62 -3.72
C ASP A 37 10.25 3.63 -2.20
N CYS A 38 9.19 3.78 -1.41
CA CYS A 38 9.27 3.69 0.04
C CYS A 38 9.63 2.27 0.51
N LEU A 39 9.39 1.24 -0.31
CA LEU A 39 9.72 -0.16 -0.01
C LEU A 39 11.12 -0.62 -0.49
N VAL A 40 11.79 0.09 -1.40
CA VAL A 40 13.08 -0.34 -2.01
C VAL A 40 14.28 0.12 -1.15
N PRO A 41 15.09 -0.74 -0.47
CA PRO A 41 15.21 -2.20 -0.51
C PRO A 41 15.02 -2.84 0.88
N MET A 42 13.77 -3.03 1.30
CA MET A 42 13.46 -3.95 2.42
C MET A 42 13.53 -5.43 1.97
N PHE A 43 13.55 -5.67 0.66
CA PHE A 43 13.69 -6.98 0.04
C PHE A 43 15.17 -7.23 -0.34
N LYS A 44 15.75 -8.32 0.15
CA LYS A 44 17.08 -8.82 -0.21
C LYS A 44 16.90 -10.19 -0.92
N ASP A 45 17.49 -10.33 -2.11
CA ASP A 45 17.73 -11.50 -2.98
C ASP A 45 16.83 -12.76 -2.92
N ASP A 46 16.16 -13.03 -4.05
CA ASP A 46 15.93 -14.27 -4.82
C ASP A 46 15.68 -15.64 -4.15
N SER A 47 15.44 -15.75 -2.85
CA SER A 47 15.05 -17.05 -2.25
C SER A 47 13.96 -16.98 -1.18
N SER A 48 13.40 -15.80 -0.92
CA SER A 48 12.33 -15.66 0.05
C SER A 48 10.99 -15.46 -0.65
N THR A 49 10.19 -16.53 -0.65
CA THR A 49 8.74 -16.47 -0.85
C THR A 49 8.15 -15.22 -0.24
N ALA A 50 7.23 -14.56 -0.97
CA ALA A 50 6.62 -13.25 -0.70
C ALA A 50 5.90 -13.06 0.66
N LEU A 51 6.06 -13.98 1.61
CA LEU A 51 5.42 -14.02 2.92
C LEU A 51 6.39 -14.45 4.05
N SER A 52 7.71 -14.44 3.84
CA SER A 52 8.67 -14.81 4.89
C SER A 52 8.96 -13.63 5.85
N PHE A 53 8.56 -13.79 7.11
CA PHE A 53 8.69 -12.80 8.21
C PHE A 53 9.78 -13.16 9.25
N HIS A 54 10.90 -13.76 8.83
CA HIS A 54 12.05 -14.05 9.71
C HIS A 54 13.36 -13.67 8.99
N THR A 55 14.46 -13.25 9.60
CA THR A 55 14.86 -12.66 10.90
C THR A 55 16.28 -12.13 10.63
N ALA A 56 16.69 -11.09 11.36
CA ALA A 56 18.07 -10.64 11.57
C ALA A 56 19.18 -11.41 10.81
N ASP A 57 19.64 -10.85 9.69
CA ASP A 57 20.89 -11.27 9.05
C ASP A 57 22.02 -10.37 9.56
N ASP A 58 22.64 -10.78 10.66
CA ASP A 58 23.76 -10.10 11.35
C ASP A 58 25.06 -10.11 10.51
N HIS A 59 25.04 -10.66 9.30
CA HIS A 59 26.23 -10.84 8.45
C HIS A 59 26.02 -10.41 6.99
N CYS A 60 25.21 -9.37 6.73
CA CYS A 60 25.13 -8.81 5.40
C CYS A 60 26.34 -7.90 5.05
N HIS A 61 27.51 -8.48 4.79
CA HIS A 61 28.60 -7.79 4.09
C HIS A 61 28.27 -7.69 2.60
N VAL A 62 27.43 -6.71 2.23
CA VAL A 62 27.31 -6.27 0.83
C VAL A 62 28.29 -5.13 0.66
N ASP A 63 29.40 -5.41 -0.03
CA ASP A 63 30.44 -4.42 -0.31
C ASP A 63 29.90 -3.46 -1.38
N LEU A 64 29.29 -2.35 -0.94
CA LEU A 64 28.69 -1.33 -1.82
C LEU A 64 29.72 -0.53 -2.63
N GLY A 65 31.00 -0.87 -2.50
CA GLY A 65 32.13 -0.21 -3.14
C GLY A 65 32.58 1.06 -2.42
N SER A 66 33.70 1.60 -2.89
CA SER A 66 34.23 2.89 -2.46
C SER A 66 33.71 4.02 -3.37
N CYS A 67 33.19 5.09 -2.78
CA CYS A 67 32.95 6.35 -3.50
C CYS A 67 34.26 6.86 -4.13
N ALA A 68 34.21 7.54 -5.28
CA ALA A 68 35.37 8.22 -5.87
C ALA A 68 36.04 9.23 -4.91
N CYS A 69 35.32 9.64 -3.87
CA CYS A 69 35.77 10.46 -2.77
C CYS A 69 36.56 9.70 -1.66
N GLY A 70 36.83 8.40 -1.82
CA GLY A 70 37.58 7.57 -0.88
C GLY A 70 36.82 7.20 0.40
N LYS A 71 35.53 7.56 0.52
CA LYS A 71 34.68 7.19 1.65
C LYS A 71 34.04 5.83 1.40
N HIS A 72 34.12 4.93 2.39
CA HIS A 72 33.33 3.70 2.41
C HIS A 72 31.84 4.04 2.45
N ILE A 73 31.05 3.42 1.58
CA ILE A 73 29.59 3.49 1.66
C ILE A 73 29.16 2.63 2.85
N GLN A 74 28.87 3.26 3.99
CA GLN A 74 28.31 2.55 5.14
C GLN A 74 26.83 2.29 4.92
N LYS A 75 26.36 1.09 5.28
CA LYS A 75 24.93 0.78 5.31
C LYS A 75 24.24 1.68 6.33
N ALA A 76 23.18 2.36 5.91
CA ALA A 76 22.35 3.12 6.83
C ALA A 76 21.72 2.16 7.87
N PRO A 77 21.64 2.54 9.15
CA PRO A 77 20.96 1.72 10.15
C PRO A 77 19.50 1.44 9.74
N LEU A 78 19.06 0.18 9.88
CA LEU A 78 17.81 -0.30 9.30
C LEU A 78 16.57 0.40 9.92
N GLN A 79 16.49 0.48 11.25
CA GLN A 79 15.34 1.09 11.94
C GLN A 79 15.15 2.59 11.58
N PRO A 80 16.18 3.48 11.68
CA PRO A 80 16.07 4.86 11.20
C PRO A 80 15.69 4.98 9.72
N SER A 81 16.16 4.06 8.87
CA SER A 81 15.83 4.03 7.45
C SER A 81 14.34 3.71 7.23
N ILE A 82 13.79 2.74 7.95
CA ILE A 82 12.36 2.40 7.89
C ILE A 82 11.50 3.52 8.46
N MET A 83 11.90 4.14 9.57
CA MET A 83 11.20 5.32 10.11
C MET A 83 11.14 6.46 9.11
N THR A 84 12.26 6.76 8.44
CA THR A 84 12.32 7.80 7.40
C THR A 84 11.39 7.45 6.22
N ARG A 85 11.30 6.17 5.85
CA ARG A 85 10.38 5.69 4.79
C ARG A 85 8.93 5.79 5.21
N LEU A 86 8.60 5.47 6.47
CA LEU A 86 7.25 5.62 7.00
C LEU A 86 6.82 7.09 6.94
N ILE A 87 7.68 8.02 7.39
CA ILE A 87 7.44 9.46 7.27
C ILE A 87 7.34 9.89 5.81
N LYS A 88 8.23 9.40 4.93
CA LYS A 88 8.13 9.71 3.49
C LYS A 88 6.77 9.26 2.93
N THR A 89 6.31 8.07 3.31
CA THR A 89 5.03 7.52 2.85
C THR A 89 3.86 8.41 3.29
N THR A 90 3.86 8.99 4.49
CA THR A 90 2.76 9.90 4.90
C THR A 90 2.64 11.13 4.00
N HIS A 91 3.73 11.53 3.34
CA HIS A 91 3.79 12.70 2.46
C HIS A 91 3.74 12.37 0.96
N THR A 92 3.72 11.09 0.55
CA THR A 92 3.73 10.75 -0.88
C THR A 92 2.48 11.21 -1.63
N LEU A 93 1.37 11.41 -0.92
CA LEU A 93 0.10 11.85 -1.51
C LEU A 93 -0.06 13.38 -1.55
N ASP A 94 0.83 14.15 -0.90
CA ASP A 94 0.68 15.61 -0.81
C ASP A 94 0.75 16.32 -2.16
N ASN A 95 1.42 15.70 -3.14
CA ASN A 95 1.71 16.30 -4.45
C ASN A 95 0.98 15.60 -5.61
N ILE A 96 0.01 14.73 -5.32
CA ILE A 96 -0.75 14.08 -6.40
C ILE A 96 -1.78 15.05 -7.00
N PRO A 97 -2.09 14.93 -8.30
CA PRO A 97 -3.13 15.73 -8.93
C PRO A 97 -4.47 15.65 -8.20
N PRO A 98 -5.29 16.72 -8.19
CA PRO A 98 -6.55 16.76 -7.46
C PRO A 98 -7.56 15.68 -7.92
N GLN A 99 -7.47 15.25 -9.18
CA GLN A 99 -8.27 14.15 -9.73
C GLN A 99 -7.96 12.80 -9.05
N LEU A 100 -6.77 12.66 -8.47
CA LEU A 100 -6.31 11.47 -7.75
C LEU A 100 -6.36 11.63 -6.23
N SER A 101 -6.52 12.87 -5.73
CA SER A 101 -6.58 13.15 -4.29
C SER A 101 -7.96 12.94 -3.67
N CYS A 102 -9.03 13.06 -4.46
CA CYS A 102 -10.40 12.99 -3.97
C CYS A 102 -11.19 11.81 -4.55
N TRP A 103 -11.84 11.07 -3.66
CA TRP A 103 -12.74 9.94 -3.94
C TRP A 103 -14.21 10.35 -4.15
N THR A 104 -14.52 11.66 -4.13
CA THR A 104 -15.90 12.13 -4.31
C THR A 104 -16.38 11.90 -5.73
N ALA A 105 -17.53 11.24 -5.87
CA ALA A 105 -18.12 10.83 -7.14
C ALA A 105 -18.36 12.02 -8.08
N SER A 106 -17.62 12.05 -9.19
CA SER A 106 -18.00 12.75 -10.42
C SER A 106 -18.16 11.70 -11.52
N GLU A 107 -19.26 11.79 -12.28
CA GLU A 107 -19.74 10.71 -13.17
C GLU A 107 -19.38 10.94 -14.65
N THR A 108 -18.16 11.39 -14.98
CA THR A 108 -17.68 11.30 -16.36
C THR A 108 -16.85 10.02 -16.60
N PRO A 109 -16.78 9.47 -17.82
CA PRO A 109 -15.95 8.28 -18.11
C PRO A 109 -14.46 8.50 -17.83
N SER A 110 -13.95 9.72 -18.04
CA SER A 110 -12.60 10.11 -17.63
C SER A 110 -12.46 10.03 -16.11
N ASP A 111 -13.48 10.47 -15.37
CA ASP A 111 -13.51 10.36 -13.91
C ASP A 111 -13.51 8.90 -13.45
N ALA A 112 -14.19 7.98 -14.14
CA ALA A 112 -14.18 6.55 -13.78
C ALA A 112 -12.77 5.94 -13.79
N GLN A 113 -11.96 6.26 -14.81
CA GLN A 113 -10.56 5.80 -14.87
C GLN A 113 -9.73 6.41 -13.74
N PHE A 114 -9.89 7.71 -13.46
CA PHE A 114 -9.24 8.33 -12.32
C PHE A 114 -9.67 7.70 -10.99
N GLN A 115 -10.95 7.39 -10.79
CA GLN A 115 -11.45 6.75 -9.57
C GLN A 115 -10.88 5.33 -9.38
N ILE A 116 -10.71 4.56 -10.46
CA ILE A 116 -10.03 3.26 -10.39
C ILE A 116 -8.56 3.43 -9.96
N MET A 117 -7.85 4.42 -10.52
CA MET A 117 -6.47 4.73 -10.14
C MET A 117 -6.38 5.22 -8.70
N THR A 118 -7.28 6.11 -8.28
CA THR A 118 -7.43 6.61 -6.90
C THR A 118 -7.56 5.43 -5.94
N ALA A 119 -8.47 4.47 -6.21
CA ALA A 119 -8.58 3.26 -5.40
C ALA A 119 -7.26 2.52 -5.25
N ASN A 120 -6.53 2.30 -6.35
CA ASN A 120 -5.25 1.60 -6.31
C ASN A 120 -4.22 2.38 -5.48
N ILE A 121 -4.07 3.68 -5.76
CA ILE A 121 -3.06 4.55 -5.15
C ILE A 121 -3.22 4.55 -3.64
N HIS A 122 -4.43 4.81 -3.17
CA HIS A 122 -4.67 4.98 -1.73
C HIS A 122 -4.69 3.66 -0.97
N VAL A 123 -5.26 2.59 -1.54
CA VAL A 123 -5.13 1.26 -0.91
C VAL A 123 -3.66 0.83 -0.85
N THR A 124 -2.88 1.10 -1.89
CA THR A 124 -1.44 0.80 -1.90
C THR A 124 -0.69 1.64 -0.87
N HIS A 125 -1.00 2.93 -0.77
CA HIS A 125 -0.40 3.84 0.20
C HIS A 125 -0.61 3.36 1.63
N VAL A 126 -1.85 3.08 2.02
CA VAL A 126 -2.18 2.58 3.37
C VAL A 126 -1.56 1.21 3.63
N TRP A 127 -1.54 0.34 2.62
CA TRP A 127 -0.86 -0.97 2.72
C TRP A 127 0.66 -0.83 2.94
N VAL A 128 1.33 0.08 2.26
CA VAL A 128 2.77 0.36 2.47
C VAL A 128 3.02 0.91 3.86
N GLN A 129 2.16 1.80 4.37
CA GLN A 129 2.26 2.26 5.77
C GLN A 129 2.17 1.11 6.76
N SER A 130 1.22 0.19 6.55
CA SER A 130 1.07 -1.01 7.39
C SER A 130 2.33 -1.88 7.36
N LEU A 131 2.86 -2.19 6.17
CA LEU A 131 4.08 -2.98 6.06
C LEU A 131 5.27 -2.33 6.77
N LEU A 132 5.51 -1.04 6.56
CA LEU A 132 6.60 -0.32 7.18
C LEU A 132 6.46 -0.29 8.72
N LEU A 133 5.24 -0.14 9.23
CA LEU A 133 4.95 -0.21 10.65
C LEU A 133 5.26 -1.61 11.22
N GLU A 134 4.79 -2.68 10.57
CA GLU A 134 5.05 -4.05 11.02
C GLU A 134 6.54 -4.37 11.09
N HIS A 135 7.32 -3.91 10.11
CA HIS A 135 8.78 -4.05 10.17
C HIS A 135 9.42 -3.28 11.32
N LEU A 136 8.92 -2.09 11.66
CA LEU A 136 9.40 -1.36 12.84
C LEU A 136 9.06 -2.09 14.15
N VAL A 137 7.86 -2.66 14.25
CA VAL A 137 7.44 -3.45 15.42
C VAL A 137 8.36 -4.65 15.63
N VAL A 138 8.63 -5.42 14.56
CA VAL A 138 9.53 -6.57 14.62
C VAL A 138 10.94 -6.18 15.08
N LEU A 139 11.47 -5.05 14.57
CA LEU A 139 12.81 -4.57 14.97
C LEU A 139 12.86 -4.08 16.41
N ASN A 140 11.83 -3.38 16.88
CA ASN A 140 11.78 -2.86 18.25
C ASN A 140 11.62 -3.97 19.29
N ASN A 141 10.87 -5.04 18.96
CA ASN A 141 10.68 -6.19 19.85
C ASN A 141 11.98 -6.99 20.10
N ALA A 142 13.03 -6.78 19.30
CA ALA A 142 14.34 -7.42 19.48
C ALA A 142 15.22 -6.72 20.54
N HIS A 143 14.79 -5.59 21.10
CA HIS A 143 15.52 -4.86 22.13
C HIS A 143 14.93 -5.08 23.53
N GLU A 144 15.80 -5.32 24.53
CA GLU A 144 15.38 -5.42 25.93
C GLU A 144 14.92 -4.04 26.44
N ALA A 145 13.63 -3.90 26.71
CA ALA A 145 13.01 -2.70 27.26
C ALA A 145 12.44 -2.96 28.66
N THR A 146 12.26 -1.91 29.46
CA THR A 146 11.60 -2.02 30.76
C THR A 146 10.09 -2.25 30.61
N ASP A 147 9.42 -2.86 31.61
CA ASP A 147 7.98 -3.17 31.57
C ASP A 147 7.09 -1.94 31.27
N GLN A 148 7.48 -0.76 31.76
CA GLN A 148 6.72 0.48 31.56
C GLN A 148 6.91 1.05 30.15
N ASP A 149 8.12 0.95 29.60
CA ASP A 149 8.39 1.34 28.21
C ASP A 149 7.63 0.43 27.24
N GLN A 150 7.53 -0.87 27.55
CA GLN A 150 6.81 -1.84 26.74
C GLN A 150 5.30 -1.55 26.69
N ALA A 151 4.68 -1.16 27.82
CA ALA A 151 3.26 -0.81 27.87
C ALA A 151 2.93 0.44 27.05
N TYR A 152 3.78 1.48 27.14
CA TYR A 152 3.65 2.67 26.31
C TYR A 152 3.85 2.35 24.82
N HIS A 153 4.84 1.52 24.50
CA HIS A 153 5.12 1.08 23.13
C HIS A 153 3.94 0.32 22.52
N ARG A 154 3.34 -0.63 23.26
CA ARG A 154 2.13 -1.36 22.82
C ARG A 154 0.97 -0.40 22.52
N LYS A 155 0.71 0.58 23.38
CA LYS A 155 -0.35 1.57 23.16
C LYS A 155 -0.08 2.45 21.94
N LEU A 156 1.17 2.86 21.73
CA LEU A 156 1.56 3.62 20.54
C LEU A 156 1.36 2.81 19.25
N ILE A 157 1.81 1.55 19.23
CA ILE A 157 1.63 0.64 18.09
C ILE A 157 0.14 0.46 17.78
N TRP A 158 -0.70 0.24 18.80
CA TRP A 158 -2.14 0.14 18.63
C TRP A 158 -2.71 1.38 17.93
N ASN A 159 -2.44 2.58 18.44
CA ASN A 159 -2.98 3.82 17.86
C ASN A 159 -2.56 3.99 16.39
N LEU A 160 -1.33 3.60 16.05
CA LEU A 160 -0.85 3.66 14.67
C LEU A 160 -1.57 2.64 13.78
N ARG A 161 -1.72 1.39 14.24
CA ARG A 161 -2.47 0.35 13.52
C ARG A 161 -3.95 0.72 13.35
N GLU A 162 -4.58 1.25 14.39
CA GLU A 162 -5.97 1.72 14.35
C GLU A 162 -6.15 2.84 13.32
N GLY A 163 -5.27 3.85 13.31
CA GLY A 163 -5.32 4.94 12.33
C GLY A 163 -5.12 4.48 10.88
N ILE A 164 -4.27 3.47 10.64
CA ILE A 164 -4.10 2.84 9.32
C ILE A 164 -5.38 2.10 8.90
N CYS A 165 -6.01 1.38 9.83
CA CYS A 165 -7.25 0.65 9.56
C CYS A 165 -8.43 1.59 9.29
N GLU A 166 -8.53 2.69 10.05
CA GLU A 166 -9.51 3.75 9.81
C GLU A 166 -9.35 4.35 8.42
N GLN A 167 -8.12 4.73 8.03
CA GLN A 167 -7.84 5.23 6.68
C GLN A 167 -8.26 4.24 5.60
N LEU A 168 -7.88 2.96 5.70
CA LEU A 168 -8.28 1.97 4.69
C LEU A 168 -9.80 1.79 4.64
N MET A 169 -10.47 1.79 5.80
CA MET A 169 -11.92 1.64 5.89
C MET A 169 -12.64 2.82 5.22
N ASP A 170 -12.12 4.04 5.37
CA ASP A 170 -12.64 5.21 4.67
C ASP A 170 -12.50 5.07 3.16
N VAL A 171 -11.35 4.61 2.65
CA VAL A 171 -11.18 4.37 1.21
C VAL A 171 -12.19 3.34 0.70
N LEU A 172 -12.31 2.21 1.38
CA LEU A 172 -13.15 1.09 0.95
C LEU A 172 -14.65 1.39 1.02
N ASN A 173 -15.09 2.28 1.92
CA ASN A 173 -16.50 2.65 2.04
C ASN A 173 -16.90 3.81 1.12
N ASN A 174 -15.98 4.71 0.79
CA ASN A 174 -16.31 5.91 0.01
C ASN A 174 -16.10 5.72 -1.52
N ILE A 175 -15.27 4.77 -1.94
CA ILE A 175 -15.14 4.43 -3.36
C ILE A 175 -16.19 3.39 -3.74
N SER A 176 -16.90 3.62 -4.85
CA SER A 176 -17.89 2.68 -5.35
C SER A 176 -17.27 1.33 -5.73
N GLU A 177 -18.04 0.25 -5.54
CA GLU A 177 -17.58 -1.11 -5.87
C GLU A 177 -17.19 -1.26 -7.35
N ALA A 178 -17.87 -0.53 -8.25
CA ALA A 178 -17.56 -0.50 -9.67
C ALA A 178 -16.15 0.04 -9.99
N ASN A 179 -15.61 0.92 -9.12
CA ASN A 179 -14.26 1.48 -9.25
C ASN A 179 -13.21 0.69 -8.45
N LEU A 180 -13.63 -0.04 -7.41
CA LEU A 180 -12.77 -0.98 -6.69
C LEU A 180 -12.49 -2.24 -7.52
N LYS A 181 -13.52 -2.78 -8.19
CA LYS A 181 -13.48 -4.05 -8.92
C LYS A 181 -12.36 -4.13 -9.98
N PRO A 182 -12.06 -3.11 -10.79
CA PRO A 182 -11.00 -3.23 -11.79
C PRO A 182 -9.60 -3.46 -11.22
N ASN A 183 -9.38 -3.15 -9.93
CA ASN A 183 -8.11 -3.45 -9.25
C ASN A 183 -7.92 -4.95 -8.96
N GLY A 184 -8.99 -5.75 -9.01
CA GLY A 184 -8.87 -7.19 -8.91
C GLY A 184 -8.47 -7.71 -7.52
N TYR A 185 -8.01 -8.96 -7.50
CA TYR A 185 -7.63 -9.68 -6.28
C TYR A 185 -6.49 -9.02 -5.49
N VAL A 186 -5.63 -8.23 -6.15
CA VAL A 186 -4.49 -7.57 -5.46
C VAL A 186 -4.97 -6.57 -4.42
N LEU A 187 -6.08 -5.86 -4.67
CA LEU A 187 -6.68 -4.93 -3.70
C LEU A 187 -7.14 -5.68 -2.45
N ILE A 188 -7.76 -6.85 -2.64
CA ILE A 188 -8.21 -7.71 -1.55
C ILE A 188 -7.01 -8.20 -0.72
N VAL A 189 -5.92 -8.63 -1.36
CA VAL A 189 -4.71 -9.07 -0.64
C VAL A 189 -4.12 -7.94 0.20
N LYS A 190 -4.03 -6.73 -0.36
CA LYS A 190 -3.55 -5.54 0.36
C LYS A 190 -4.42 -5.25 1.58
N ALA A 191 -5.75 -5.22 1.41
CA ALA A 191 -6.68 -4.97 2.49
C ALA A 191 -6.65 -6.06 3.58
N ARG A 192 -6.56 -7.34 3.20
CA ARG A 192 -6.37 -8.45 4.15
C ARG A 192 -5.08 -8.31 4.95
N THR A 193 -3.99 -7.88 4.31
CA THR A 193 -2.70 -7.67 4.98
C THR A 193 -2.81 -6.59 6.05
N VAL A 194 -3.46 -5.46 5.73
CA VAL A 194 -3.71 -4.39 6.71
C VAL A 194 -4.57 -4.90 7.86
N ALA A 195 -5.68 -5.59 7.57
CA ALA A 195 -6.57 -6.14 8.59
C ALA A 195 -5.87 -7.15 9.51
N ALA A 196 -4.96 -7.96 8.96
CA ALA A 196 -4.20 -8.95 9.72
C ALA A 196 -3.31 -8.33 10.81
N SER A 197 -2.87 -7.07 10.65
CA SER A 197 -2.11 -6.35 11.69
C SER A 197 -2.86 -6.20 13.02
N LEU A 198 -4.19 -6.30 13.00
CA LEU A 198 -5.02 -6.21 14.20
C LEU A 198 -5.16 -7.54 14.96
N LEU A 199 -4.75 -8.66 14.37
CA LEU A 199 -4.95 -9.98 14.97
C LEU A 199 -4.19 -10.15 16.28
N ASP A 200 -2.95 -9.69 16.36
CA ASP A 200 -2.14 -9.76 17.59
C ASP A 200 -2.76 -8.90 18.71
N CYS A 201 -3.33 -7.74 18.35
CA CYS A 201 -3.99 -6.85 19.30
C CYS A 201 -5.27 -7.44 19.88
N ALA A 202 -5.97 -8.30 19.12
CA ALA A 202 -7.17 -8.98 19.57
C ALA A 202 -6.89 -10.10 20.60
N LEU A 203 -5.63 -10.49 20.78
CA LEU A 203 -5.19 -11.53 21.70
C LEU A 203 -4.63 -10.97 23.02
N GLU A 204 -3.95 -9.82 22.96
CA GLU A 204 -3.15 -9.28 24.08
C GLU A 204 -3.59 -7.89 24.57
N GLY A 205 -4.63 -7.29 23.96
CA GLY A 205 -5.13 -5.96 24.30
C GLY A 205 -6.03 -5.90 25.54
N ASP A 206 -6.35 -4.69 25.99
CA ASP A 206 -7.44 -4.49 26.95
C ASP A 206 -8.81 -4.73 26.29
N ASP A 207 -9.87 -4.85 27.10
CA ASP A 207 -11.23 -5.14 26.62
C ASP A 207 -11.69 -4.16 25.53
N THR A 208 -11.28 -2.88 25.64
CA THR A 208 -11.65 -1.83 24.68
C THR A 208 -10.94 -2.01 23.34
N THR A 209 -9.65 -2.30 23.38
CA THR A 209 -8.78 -2.58 22.22
C THR A 209 -9.27 -3.82 21.49
N ILE A 210 -9.58 -4.89 22.23
CA ILE A 210 -10.09 -6.15 21.66
C ILE A 210 -11.44 -5.91 20.97
N HIS A 211 -12.37 -5.20 21.62
CA HIS A 211 -13.66 -4.88 21.03
C HIS A 211 -13.53 -4.07 19.74
N ARG A 212 -12.64 -3.06 19.76
CA ARG A 212 -12.39 -2.19 18.61
C ARG A 212 -11.75 -2.96 17.45
N ALA A 213 -10.73 -3.78 17.71
CA ALA A 213 -10.10 -4.65 16.72
C ALA A 213 -11.13 -5.60 16.07
N ARG A 214 -12.00 -6.23 16.87
CA ARG A 214 -13.08 -7.10 16.35
C ARG A 214 -14.03 -6.36 15.44
N THR A 215 -14.38 -5.11 15.76
CA THR A 215 -15.27 -4.29 14.94
C THR A 215 -14.64 -4.02 13.57
N TYR A 216 -13.37 -3.62 13.51
CA TYR A 216 -12.66 -3.43 12.25
C TYR A 216 -12.54 -4.73 11.45
N LEU A 217 -12.15 -5.84 12.09
CA LEU A 217 -12.01 -7.15 11.45
C LEU A 217 -13.33 -7.63 10.84
N GLN A 218 -14.46 -7.42 11.55
CA GLN A 218 -15.78 -7.73 11.02
C GLN A 218 -16.13 -6.88 9.81
N SER A 219 -15.93 -5.56 9.88
CA SER A 219 -16.16 -4.66 8.74
C SER A 219 -15.31 -5.00 7.52
N PHE A 220 -14.03 -5.33 7.72
CA PHE A 220 -13.15 -5.81 6.64
C PHE A 220 -13.67 -7.12 6.05
N ALA A 221 -14.04 -8.09 6.87
CA ALA A 221 -14.58 -9.37 6.39
C ALA A 221 -15.84 -9.16 5.53
N ASP A 222 -16.75 -8.29 5.96
CA ASP A 222 -17.98 -7.99 5.23
C ASP A 222 -17.70 -7.35 3.86
N ILE A 223 -16.81 -6.35 3.78
CA ILE A 223 -16.44 -5.70 2.51
C ILE A 223 -15.71 -6.69 1.59
N LEU A 224 -14.74 -7.42 2.11
CA LEU A 224 -13.93 -8.35 1.31
C LEU A 224 -14.76 -9.52 0.80
N ALA A 225 -15.74 -10.01 1.56
CA ALA A 225 -16.66 -11.04 1.10
C ALA A 225 -17.53 -10.56 -0.07
N ARG A 226 -18.03 -9.31 -0.01
CA ARG A 226 -18.78 -8.71 -1.14
C ARG A 226 -17.91 -8.58 -2.38
N LEU A 227 -16.68 -8.07 -2.23
CA LEU A 227 -15.73 -7.95 -3.33
C LEU A 227 -15.37 -9.31 -3.92
N ASP A 228 -15.02 -10.32 -3.09
CA ASP A 228 -14.72 -11.68 -3.55
C ASP A 228 -15.88 -12.27 -4.38
N GLU A 229 -17.12 -12.11 -3.93
CA GLU A 229 -18.29 -12.60 -4.66
C GLU A 229 -18.48 -11.87 -6.00
N SER A 230 -18.28 -10.55 -6.00
CA SER A 230 -18.30 -9.70 -7.20
C SER A 230 -17.26 -10.13 -8.25
N TYR A 231 -16.08 -10.58 -7.79
CA TYR A 231 -15.03 -11.13 -8.66
C TYR A 231 -15.36 -12.51 -9.19
N ARG A 232 -15.99 -13.37 -8.39
CA ARG A 232 -16.40 -14.71 -8.82
C ARG A 232 -17.47 -14.66 -9.91
N ASN A 233 -18.35 -13.66 -9.83
CA ASN A 233 -19.49 -13.46 -10.73
C ASN A 233 -19.19 -12.55 -11.92
N ASP A 234 -17.94 -12.12 -12.11
CA ASP A 234 -17.58 -11.26 -13.23
C ASP A 234 -17.73 -11.98 -14.58
N ASP A 235 -18.29 -11.30 -15.59
CA ASP A 235 -18.59 -11.86 -16.91
C ASP A 235 -17.33 -12.39 -17.63
N THR A 236 -16.14 -11.92 -17.26
CA THR A 236 -14.88 -12.49 -17.73
C THR A 236 -14.68 -13.93 -17.28
N SER A 237 -15.06 -14.29 -16.04
CA SER A 237 -15.05 -15.67 -15.52
C SER A 237 -16.00 -16.56 -16.31
N ARG A 238 -17.13 -16.01 -16.76
CA ARG A 238 -18.09 -16.70 -17.63
C ARG A 238 -17.55 -16.89 -19.05
N LEU A 239 -16.97 -15.85 -19.65
CA LEU A 239 -16.32 -15.92 -20.96
C LEU A 239 -15.14 -16.90 -20.97
N TRP A 240 -14.34 -16.95 -19.90
CA TRP A 240 -13.25 -17.92 -19.77
C TRP A 240 -13.76 -19.35 -19.61
N LYS A 241 -14.85 -19.56 -18.86
CA LYS A 241 -15.51 -20.88 -18.75
C LYS A 241 -16.13 -21.32 -20.08
N GLU A 242 -16.77 -20.41 -20.81
CA GLU A 242 -17.35 -20.65 -22.13
C GLU A 242 -16.25 -20.90 -23.19
N PHE A 243 -15.11 -20.22 -23.08
CA PHE A 243 -13.94 -20.44 -23.93
C PHE A 243 -13.34 -21.84 -23.71
N HIS A 244 -13.19 -22.28 -22.46
CA HIS A 244 -12.69 -23.62 -22.15
C HIS A 244 -13.70 -24.74 -22.45
N ALA A 245 -15.00 -24.46 -22.46
CA ALA A 245 -16.03 -25.44 -22.85
C ALA A 245 -16.10 -25.66 -24.38
N ARG A 246 -15.37 -24.86 -25.17
CA ARG A 246 -15.31 -24.94 -26.64
C ARG A 246 -14.10 -25.71 -27.18
N PHE A 247 -13.25 -26.22 -26.30
CA PHE A 247 -12.10 -27.09 -26.61
C PHE A 247 -12.09 -28.30 -25.67
#